data_AF-A0A7V4SS07-F1
#
_entry.id   AF-A0A7V4SS07-F1
#
_cell.length_a   1.000
_cell.length_b   1.000
_cell.length_c   1.000
_cell.angle_alpha   90.00
_cell.angle_beta   90.00
_cell.angle_gamma   90.00
#
_symmetry.space_group_name_H-M   'P 1'
#
loop_
_entity.id
_entity.type
_entity.pdbx_description
1 polymer ?
#
loop_
_entity_poly.entity_id
_entity_poly.type
_entity_poly.pdbx_seq_one_letter_code
_entity_poly.pdbx_strand_id
1 'polypeptide(L)' 'MRKPIAVIRRDIIANTGPAIYGLKRMDKVISPSGELFTFLGVSEGVVHVERDDKTKGQPFLEIDSEEFAAWKKVQ' A
#
# COMPACT_ATOMS: atom_id res chain seq x y z
N MET A 1 21.92 -5.73 6.76
CA MET A 1 21.03 -6.83 6.33
C MET A 1 19.66 -6.24 6.01
N ARG A 2 19.12 -6.47 4.80
CA ARG A 2 17.73 -6.09 4.49
C ARG A 2 16.80 -7.06 5.23
N LYS A 3 15.82 -6.54 5.98
CA LYS A 3 14.76 -7.36 6.59
C LYS A 3 14.06 -8.18 5.48
N PRO A 4 13.67 -9.45 5.74
CA PRO A 4 12.87 -10.21 4.79
C PRO A 4 11.56 -9.48 4.46
N ILE A 5 11.09 -9.58 3.21
CA ILE A 5 9.84 -8.95 2.73
C ILE A 5 8.64 -9.32 3.61
N ALA A 6 8.55 -10.58 4.03
CA ALA A 6 7.48 -11.04 4.90
C ALA A 6 7.48 -10.35 6.27
N VAL A 7 8.66 -9.99 6.79
CA VAL A 7 8.80 -9.27 8.06
C VAL A 7 8.39 -7.81 7.88
N ILE A 8 8.86 -7.15 6.81
CA ILE A 8 8.47 -5.75 6.50
C ILE A 8 6.95 -5.63 6.37
N ARG A 9 6.33 -6.53 5.61
CA ARG A 9 4.88 -6.55 5.44
C ARG A 9 4.14 -6.74 6.76
N ARG A 10 4.62 -7.66 7.61
CA ARG A 10 4.04 -7.90 8.92
C ARG A 10 4.16 -6.67 9.82
N ASP A 11 5.31 -6.00 9.82
CA ASP A 11 5.55 -4.77 10.58
C ASP A 11 4.60 -3.66 10.11
N ILE A 12 4.44 -3.45 8.80
CA ILE A 12 3.46 -2.48 8.26
C ILE A 12 2.04 -2.82 8.72
N ILE A 13 1.63 -4.08 8.55
CA ILE A 13 0.28 -4.55 8.89
C ILE A 13 -0.02 -4.42 10.39
N ALA A 14 0.97 -4.66 11.24
CA ALA A 14 0.83 -4.58 12.69
C ALA A 14 0.69 -3.13 13.19
N ASN A 15 1.29 -2.18 12.47
CA ASN A 15 1.30 -0.76 12.85
C ASN A 15 0.24 0.09 12.11
N THR A 16 -0.54 -0.49 11.19
CA THR A 16 -1.52 0.24 10.37
C THR A 16 -2.95 -0.29 10.54
N GLY A 17 -3.91 0.63 10.54
CA GLY A 17 -5.34 0.31 10.48
C GLY A 17 -5.74 -0.29 9.13
N PRO A 18 -6.75 -1.18 9.08
CA PRO A 18 -7.01 -2.01 7.91
C PRO A 18 -7.88 -1.35 6.82
N ALA A 19 -8.39 -0.14 7.00
CA ALA A 19 -9.36 0.45 6.08
C ALA A 19 -9.35 1.99 6.05
N ILE A 20 -9.54 2.53 4.84
CA ILE A 20 -9.80 3.95 4.55
C ILE A 20 -10.52 4.03 3.20
N TYR A 21 -11.32 5.06 2.93
CA TYR A 21 -11.96 5.29 1.62
C TYR A 21 -12.73 4.07 1.04
N GLY A 22 -13.32 3.23 1.91
CA GLY A 22 -14.01 2.01 1.48
C GLY A 22 -13.08 0.86 1.03
N LEU A 23 -11.77 1.02 1.16
CA LEU A 23 -10.76 -0.02 0.94
C LEU A 23 -10.59 -0.85 2.19
N LYS A 24 -10.33 -2.14 1.97
CA LYS A 24 -9.89 -3.10 2.97
C LYS A 24 -8.47 -3.54 2.63
N ARG A 25 -7.73 -3.96 3.65
CA ARG A 25 -6.45 -4.64 3.48
C ARG A 25 -6.56 -5.73 2.40
N MET A 26 -5.54 -5.82 1.56
CA MET A 26 -5.44 -6.68 0.37
C MET A 26 -6.25 -6.25 -0.84
N ASP A 27 -7.07 -5.19 -0.75
CA ASP A 27 -7.70 -4.64 -1.94
C ASP A 27 -6.64 -4.18 -2.94
N LYS A 28 -6.91 -4.43 -4.23
CA LYS A 28 -6.09 -3.90 -5.31
C LYS A 28 -6.46 -2.45 -5.57
N VAL A 29 -5.45 -1.63 -5.78
CA VAL A 29 -5.60 -0.21 -6.11
C VAL A 29 -4.69 0.14 -7.28
N ILE A 30 -5.12 1.10 -8.08
CA ILE A 30 -4.37 1.60 -9.23
C ILE A 30 -4.01 3.07 -9.01
N SER A 31 -2.75 3.41 -9.24
CA SER A 31 -2.27 4.79 -9.20
C SER A 31 -2.77 5.59 -10.41
N PRO A 32 -2.72 6.93 -10.37
CA PRO A 32 -2.98 7.77 -11.53
C PRO A 32 -2.09 7.47 -12.74
N SER A 33 -0.89 6.94 -12.52
CA SER A 33 0.04 6.48 -13.57
C SER A 33 -0.31 5.10 -14.16
N GLY A 34 -1.34 4.43 -13.65
CA GLY A 34 -1.78 3.11 -14.13
C GLY A 34 -1.03 1.93 -13.51
N GLU A 35 -0.24 2.16 -12.46
CA GLU A 35 0.49 1.09 -11.77
C GLU A 35 -0.41 0.41 -10.73
N LEU A 36 -0.28 -0.92 -10.61
CA LEU A 36 -1.07 -1.73 -9.68
C LEU A 36 -0.36 -1.96 -8.36
N PHE A 37 -1.13 -1.86 -7.28
CA PHE A 37 -0.66 -2.07 -5.92
C PHE A 37 -1.71 -2.80 -5.09
N THR A 38 -1.25 -3.39 -3.99
CA THR A 38 -2.06 -3.99 -2.95
C THR A 38 -2.07 -3.06 -1.75
N PHE A 39 -3.25 -2.62 -1.30
CA PHE A 39 -3.42 -1.80 -0.11
C PHE A 39 -3.13 -2.61 1.16
N LEU A 40 -2.26 -2.11 2.04
CA LEU A 40 -1.87 -2.80 3.27
C LEU A 40 -2.51 -2.18 4.52
N GLY A 41 -2.66 -0.86 4.54
CA GLY A 41 -3.28 -0.12 5.64
C GLY A 41 -2.88 1.35 5.67
N VAL A 42 -3.37 2.06 6.69
CA VAL A 42 -3.01 3.46 6.98
C VAL A 42 -2.47 3.60 8.40
N SER A 43 -1.43 4.39 8.59
CA SER A 43 -0.96 4.84 9.91
C SER A 43 -0.57 6.32 9.82
N GLU A 44 -1.00 7.12 10.79
CA GLU A 44 -0.57 8.53 10.93
C GLU A 44 -0.70 9.37 9.63
N GLY A 45 -1.75 9.14 8.85
CA GLY A 45 -1.98 9.86 7.57
C GLY A 45 -1.17 9.32 6.39
N VAL A 46 -0.38 8.26 6.58
CA VAL A 46 0.40 7.58 5.54
C VAL A 46 -0.29 6.28 5.15
N VAL A 47 -0.53 6.13 3.84
CA VAL A 47 -1.05 4.93 3.22
C VAL A 47 0.10 4.03 2.80
N HIS A 48 0.08 2.79 3.28
CA HIS A 48 1.06 1.78 2.91
C HIS A 48 0.51 0.85 1.84
N VAL A 49 1.27 0.71 0.75
CA VAL A 49 0.92 -0.17 -0.37
C VAL A 49 2.10 -1.06 -0.77
N GLU A 50 1.79 -2.21 -1.35
CA GLU A 50 2.76 -3.13 -1.95
C GLU A 50 2.58 -3.13 -3.47
N ARG A 51 3.65 -2.85 -4.23
CA ARG A 51 3.65 -2.99 -5.70
C ARG A 51 3.36 -4.43 -6.09
N ASP A 52 2.50 -4.61 -7.09
CA ASP A 52 2.28 -5.92 -7.70
C ASP A 52 3.49 -6.33 -8.54
N ASP A 53 4.02 -5.40 -9.33
CA ASP A 53 5.25 -5.59 -10.09
C ASP A 53 6.47 -5.27 -9.23
N LYS A 54 7.03 -6.31 -8.62
CA LYS A 54 8.21 -6.23 -7.75
C LYS A 54 9.52 -6.00 -8.50
N THR A 55 9.50 -6.03 -9.83
CA THR A 55 10.67 -5.67 -10.66
C THR A 55 10.81 -4.14 -10.80
N LYS A 56 9.72 -3.40 -10.57
CA LYS A 56 9.69 -1.94 -10.65
C LYS A 56 9.96 -1.30 -9.29
N GLY A 57 11.24 -1.05 -9.02
CA GLY A 57 11.65 -0.21 -7.89
C GLY A 57 11.41 -0.85 -6.52
N GLN A 58 11.00 -0.03 -5.54
CA GLN A 58 10.78 -0.50 -4.17
C GLN A 58 9.43 -1.21 -4.05
N PRO A 59 9.38 -2.44 -3.48
CA PRO A 59 8.16 -3.23 -3.42
C PRO A 59 7.12 -2.67 -2.45
N PHE A 60 7.52 -1.90 -1.44
CA PHE A 60 6.63 -1.24 -0.51
C PHE A 60 6.78 0.26 -0.66
N LEU A 61 5.65 0.96 -0.61
CA LEU A 61 5.60 2.40 -0.72
C LEU A 61 4.72 2.97 0.39
N GLU A 62 5.13 4.15 0.81
CA GLU A 62 4.43 5.02 1.74
C GLU A 62 3.96 6.21 0.92
N ILE A 63 2.66 6.45 0.94
CA ILE A 63 2.00 7.48 0.14
C ILE A 63 1.22 8.35 1.11
N ASP A 64 1.30 9.65 0.96
CA ASP A 64 0.47 10.55 1.75
C ASP A 64 -1.02 10.27 1.47
N SER A 65 -1.87 10.30 2.51
CA SER A 65 -3.30 10.02 2.35
C SER A 65 -4.01 10.98 1.38
N GLU A 66 -3.55 12.23 1.26
CA GLU A 66 -4.07 13.21 0.31
C GLU A 66 -3.69 12.84 -1.13
N GLU A 67 -2.45 12.40 -1.36
CA GLU A 67 -2.01 11.91 -2.68
C GLU A 67 -2.77 10.63 -3.06
N PHE A 68 -2.96 9.75 -2.09
CA PHE A 68 -3.67 8.48 -2.28
C PHE A 68 -5.16 8.68 -2.60
N ALA A 69 -5.76 9.83 -2.28
CA ALA A 69 -7.15 10.12 -2.62
C ALA A 69 -7.43 10.12 -4.13
N ALA A 70 -6.41 10.31 -4.98
CA ALA A 70 -6.53 10.22 -6.43
C ALA A 70 -6.53 8.77 -6.97
N TRP A 71 -6.23 7.78 -6.12
CA TRP A 71 -6.12 6.38 -6.49
C TRP A 71 -7.49 5.71 -6.53
N LYS A 72 -7.60 4.64 -7.32
CA LYS A 72 -8.87 3.93 -7.50
C LYS A 72 -8.76 2.48 -7.06
N LYS A 73 -9.81 1.98 -6.41
CA LYS A 73 -9.97 0.54 -6.16
C LYS A 73 -10.14 -0.19 -7.50
N VAL A 74 -9.44 -1.31 -7.65
CA VAL A 74 -9.67 -2.27 -8.74
C VAL A 74 -10.65 -3.31 -8.21
N GLN A 75 -11.77 -3.50 -8.92
CA GLN A 75 -12.83 -4.46 -8.58
C GLN A 75 -12.33 -5.90 -8.67
#